data_AF-A0A4Q6XES0-F1
#
_entry.id   AF-A0A4Q6XES0-F1
#
_cell.length_a   1.000
_cell.length_b   1.000
_cell.length_c   1.000
_cell.angle_alpha   90.00
_cell.angle_beta   90.00
_cell.angle_gamma   90.00
#
_symmetry.space_group_name_H-M   'P 1'
#
loop_
_entity.id
_entity.type
_entity.pdbx_description
1 polymer ?
#
loop_
_entity_poly.entity_id
_entity_poly.type
_entity_poly.pdbx_seq_one_letter_code
_entity_poly.pdbx_strand_id
1 'polypeptide(L)'
;MQQFKRSFGREPNASELQFVKSSGSKSLIQLKQLLKKGYHVICYVDGEEGGSGERGWTQVHVHNKPLDVRMGMAILSQLSGVPIRPVVLTTEGEKLTVRSRGDLYVNNREQYSAAMQYCYQMLEELSAEEILQWECIPRLFDKIVPDKQHTAEKPIWLPIYAKEKNMLLDIVSGKFAEVSTSQFNKMETLRREFLKQI
;
A
#
# COMPACT_ATOMS: atom_id res chain seq x y z
N MET A 1 -17.09 -15.97 3.03
CA MET A 1 -18.27 -16.85 2.79
C MET A 1 -19.59 -16.10 2.93
N GLN A 2 -19.82 -15.33 4.00
CA GLN A 2 -21.04 -14.52 4.17
C GLN A 2 -21.39 -13.62 2.96
N GLN A 3 -20.40 -12.98 2.33
CA GLN A 3 -20.64 -12.12 1.15
C GLN A 3 -21.11 -12.91 -0.09
N PHE A 4 -20.59 -14.13 -0.30
CA PHE A 4 -21.05 -15.00 -1.38
C PHE A 4 -22.50 -15.42 -1.14
N LYS A 5 -22.83 -15.84 0.09
CA LYS A 5 -24.21 -16.17 0.47
C LYS A 5 -25.16 -14.99 0.33
N ARG A 6 -24.73 -13.77 0.68
CA ARG A 6 -25.53 -12.54 0.45
C ARG A 6 -25.76 -12.25 -1.03
N SER A 7 -24.79 -12.53 -1.89
CA SER A 7 -24.87 -12.23 -3.33
C SER A 7 -25.61 -13.31 -4.12
N PHE A 8 -25.47 -14.58 -3.75
CA PHE A 8 -25.94 -15.74 -4.52
C PHE A 8 -26.99 -16.60 -3.78
N GLY A 9 -27.38 -16.23 -2.55
CA GLY A 9 -28.40 -16.94 -1.76
C GLY A 9 -27.99 -18.30 -1.21
N ARG A 10 -26.76 -18.77 -1.48
CA ARG A 10 -26.22 -20.06 -1.03
C ARG A 10 -24.72 -19.97 -0.75
N GLU A 11 -24.17 -20.99 -0.08
CA GLU A 11 -22.72 -21.13 0.02
C GLU A 11 -22.11 -21.52 -1.35
N PRO A 12 -20.88 -21.08 -1.65
CA PRO A 12 -20.16 -21.49 -2.85
C PRO A 12 -19.80 -22.97 -2.79
N ASN A 13 -19.89 -23.61 -3.95
CA ASN A 13 -19.45 -24.98 -4.13
C ASN A 13 -17.92 -24.98 -4.26
N ALA A 14 -17.27 -26.12 -3.99
CA ALA A 14 -15.82 -26.26 -4.16
C ALA A 14 -15.33 -25.97 -5.60
N SER A 15 -16.24 -26.02 -6.57
CA SER A 15 -15.97 -25.71 -7.97
C SER A 15 -16.04 -24.21 -8.32
N GLU A 16 -16.49 -23.36 -7.40
CA GLU A 16 -16.77 -21.93 -7.67
C GLU A 16 -15.81 -21.00 -6.96
N LEU A 17 -15.36 -21.38 -5.76
CA LEU A 17 -14.44 -20.57 -4.98
C LEU A 17 -13.46 -21.47 -4.25
N GLN A 18 -12.16 -21.24 -4.49
CA GLN A 18 -11.09 -21.94 -3.80
C GLN A 18 -10.10 -20.96 -3.19
N PHE A 19 -9.77 -21.17 -1.92
CA PHE A 19 -8.76 -20.39 -1.22
C PHE A 19 -7.45 -21.17 -1.21
N VAL A 20 -6.40 -20.58 -1.78
CA VAL A 20 -5.05 -21.12 -1.76
C VAL A 20 -4.22 -20.34 -0.74
N LYS A 21 -3.58 -21.05 0.20
CA LYS A 21 -2.69 -20.42 1.18
C LYS A 21 -1.41 -19.94 0.47
N SER A 22 -1.07 -18.66 0.63
CA SER A 22 0.10 -18.03 -0.01
C SER A 22 1.44 -18.56 0.50
N SER A 23 1.51 -19.00 1.77
CA SER A 23 2.76 -19.34 2.48
C SER A 23 3.36 -20.73 2.17
N GLY A 24 2.74 -21.53 1.31
CA GLY A 24 3.25 -22.86 0.97
C GLY A 24 4.18 -22.84 -0.25
N SER A 25 5.27 -23.64 -0.23
CA SER A 25 6.14 -23.86 -1.39
C SER A 25 5.41 -24.42 -2.63
N LYS A 26 4.18 -24.92 -2.45
CA LYS A 26 3.31 -25.48 -3.49
C LYS A 26 2.22 -24.51 -3.97
N SER A 27 2.12 -23.29 -3.42
CA SER A 27 1.04 -22.34 -3.75
C SER A 27 1.00 -22.01 -5.24
N LEU A 28 2.14 -21.67 -5.84
CA LEU A 28 2.24 -21.41 -7.29
C LEU A 28 1.85 -22.63 -8.14
N ILE A 29 2.21 -23.85 -7.71
CA ILE A 29 1.85 -25.08 -8.42
C ILE A 29 0.33 -25.28 -8.36
N GLN A 30 -0.29 -25.08 -7.20
CA GLN A 30 -1.73 -25.18 -7.02
C GLN A 30 -2.48 -24.13 -7.83
N LEU A 31 -2.04 -22.88 -7.81
CA LEU A 31 -2.61 -21.81 -8.63
C LEU A 31 -2.52 -22.12 -10.13
N LYS A 32 -1.36 -22.62 -10.59
CA LYS A 32 -1.18 -23.07 -11.98
C LYS A 32 -2.17 -24.17 -12.37
N GLN A 33 -2.40 -25.14 -11.47
CA GLN A 33 -3.37 -26.22 -11.71
C GLN A 33 -4.81 -25.68 -11.78
N LEU A 34 -5.15 -24.68 -10.97
CA LEU A 34 -6.47 -24.05 -11.00
C LEU A 34 -6.69 -23.26 -12.28
N LEU A 35 -5.70 -22.47 -12.73
CA LEU A 35 -5.75 -21.79 -14.02
C LEU A 35 -5.96 -22.79 -15.18
N LYS A 36 -5.26 -23.94 -15.16
CA LYS A 36 -5.48 -25.01 -16.15
C LYS A 36 -6.87 -25.62 -16.13
N LYS A 37 -7.57 -25.57 -14.99
CA LYS A 37 -8.96 -26.03 -14.84
C LYS A 37 -9.98 -24.96 -15.22
N GLY A 38 -9.55 -23.81 -15.74
CA GLY A 38 -10.43 -22.71 -16.16
C GLY A 38 -10.83 -21.75 -15.03
N TYR A 39 -10.19 -21.81 -13.87
CA TYR A 39 -10.43 -20.84 -12.81
C TYR A 39 -9.74 -19.52 -13.12
N HIS A 40 -10.32 -18.43 -12.63
CA HIS A 40 -9.62 -17.17 -12.45
C HIS A 40 -8.91 -17.17 -11.09
N VAL A 41 -7.72 -16.56 -11.04
CA VAL A 41 -6.97 -16.34 -9.80
C VAL A 41 -7.03 -14.86 -9.48
N ILE A 42 -7.49 -14.54 -8.26
CA ILE A 42 -7.51 -13.18 -7.73
C ILE A 42 -6.40 -13.08 -6.70
N CYS A 43 -5.49 -12.14 -6.90
CA CYS A 43 -4.41 -11.81 -5.98
C CYS A 43 -4.63 -10.38 -5.45
N TYR A 44 -4.70 -10.22 -4.14
CA TYR A 44 -4.67 -8.91 -3.50
C TYR A 44 -3.23 -8.48 -3.34
N VAL A 45 -2.96 -7.21 -3.64
CA VAL A 45 -1.62 -6.65 -3.67
C VAL A 45 -1.56 -5.53 -2.64
N ASP A 46 -1.02 -5.82 -1.46
CA ASP A 46 -1.00 -4.96 -0.28
C ASP A 46 0.43 -4.51 0.11
N GLY A 47 1.35 -4.52 -0.86
CA GLY A 47 2.62 -3.80 -0.73
C GLY A 47 3.60 -4.30 0.34
N GLU A 48 3.40 -5.46 0.97
CA GLU A 48 4.40 -6.04 1.88
C GLU A 48 4.24 -7.57 2.07
N GLU A 49 4.60 -8.36 1.06
CA GLU A 49 4.52 -9.84 1.15
C GLU A 49 5.80 -10.51 1.73
N GLY A 50 6.58 -9.80 2.59
CA GLY A 50 7.84 -10.24 3.23
C GLY A 50 9.13 -9.44 2.92
N GLY A 51 10.27 -9.88 3.49
CA GLY A 51 11.51 -9.10 3.58
C GLY A 51 12.29 -8.86 2.26
N SER A 52 12.91 -7.68 2.19
CA SER A 52 13.76 -7.24 1.09
C SER A 52 15.05 -8.07 0.98
N GLY A 53 15.40 -8.49 -0.24
CA GLY A 53 16.68 -9.15 -0.54
C GLY A 53 16.63 -10.66 -0.85
N GLU A 54 15.48 -11.32 -0.73
CA GLU A 54 15.34 -12.74 -1.01
C GLU A 54 15.00 -13.05 -2.49
N ARG A 55 15.18 -14.30 -2.93
CA ARG A 55 14.71 -14.75 -4.26
C ARG A 55 13.19 -14.59 -4.35
N GLY A 56 12.71 -14.11 -5.49
CA GLY A 56 11.27 -13.94 -5.77
C GLY A 56 10.74 -12.53 -5.51
N TRP A 57 11.62 -11.58 -5.21
CA TRP A 57 11.33 -10.16 -5.05
C TRP A 57 11.83 -9.31 -6.21
N THR A 58 11.16 -8.20 -6.45
CA THR A 58 11.61 -7.11 -7.32
C THR A 58 11.22 -5.78 -6.69
N GLN A 59 11.85 -4.70 -7.14
CA GLN A 59 11.50 -3.35 -6.71
C GLN A 59 10.72 -2.65 -7.82
N VAL A 60 9.61 -2.02 -7.46
CA VAL A 60 8.81 -1.15 -8.32
C VAL A 60 8.80 0.26 -7.73
N HIS A 61 8.41 1.23 -8.54
CA HIS A 61 8.28 2.62 -8.12
C HIS A 61 6.82 3.03 -8.17
N VAL A 62 6.35 3.66 -7.11
CA VAL A 62 5.02 4.29 -7.03
C VAL A 62 5.23 5.70 -6.50
N HIS A 63 4.82 6.72 -7.25
CA HIS A 63 5.03 8.13 -6.86
C HIS A 63 6.50 8.45 -6.50
N ASN A 64 7.44 7.93 -7.31
CA ASN A 64 8.89 8.02 -7.09
C ASN A 64 9.40 7.38 -5.78
N LYS A 65 8.61 6.52 -5.14
CA LYS A 65 9.02 5.76 -3.95
C LYS A 65 9.27 4.30 -4.31
N PRO A 66 10.42 3.73 -3.92
CA PRO A 66 10.70 2.32 -4.13
C PRO A 66 9.84 1.46 -3.18
N LEU A 67 9.20 0.46 -3.76
CA LEU A 67 8.39 -0.54 -3.07
C LEU A 67 8.87 -1.94 -3.48
N ASP A 68 9.19 -2.79 -2.51
CA ASP A 68 9.58 -4.17 -2.77
C ASP A 68 8.33 -5.04 -2.89
N VAL A 69 8.25 -5.84 -3.96
CA VAL A 69 7.04 -6.59 -4.33
C VAL A 69 7.38 -8.01 -4.80
N ARG A 70 6.49 -8.97 -4.56
CA ARG A 70 6.67 -10.37 -4.98
C ARG A 70 6.44 -10.52 -6.47
N MET A 71 7.33 -11.26 -7.13
CA MET A 71 7.20 -11.62 -8.55
C MET A 71 6.26 -12.80 -8.80
N GLY A 72 5.57 -13.31 -7.76
CA GLY A 72 4.75 -14.53 -7.85
C GLY A 72 3.72 -14.49 -8.97
N MET A 73 3.06 -13.34 -9.18
CA MET A 73 2.10 -13.16 -10.27
C MET A 73 2.76 -13.23 -11.66
N ALA A 74 3.91 -12.56 -11.84
CA ALA A 74 4.66 -12.61 -13.09
C ALA A 74 5.15 -14.03 -13.42
N ILE A 75 5.66 -14.73 -12.41
CA ILE A 75 6.06 -16.14 -12.52
C ILE A 75 4.86 -17.01 -12.90
N LEU A 76 3.72 -16.85 -12.21
CA LEU A 76 2.51 -17.62 -12.47
C LEU A 76 1.99 -17.38 -13.88
N SER A 77 1.96 -16.13 -14.34
CA SER A 77 1.56 -15.75 -15.69
C SER A 77 2.41 -16.45 -16.74
N GLN A 78 3.74 -16.35 -16.63
CA GLN A 78 4.65 -17.03 -17.55
C GLN A 78 4.48 -18.55 -17.54
N LEU A 79 4.37 -19.16 -16.36
CA LEU A 79 4.25 -20.62 -16.24
C LEU A 79 2.91 -21.18 -16.74
N SER A 80 1.86 -20.36 -16.74
CA SER A 80 0.50 -20.76 -17.13
C SER A 80 0.09 -20.31 -18.53
N GLY A 81 0.76 -19.30 -19.10
CA GLY A 81 0.34 -18.63 -20.34
C GLY A 81 -0.90 -17.74 -20.17
N VAL A 82 -1.33 -17.49 -18.94
CA VAL A 82 -2.50 -16.65 -18.63
C VAL A 82 -2.03 -15.22 -18.36
N PRO A 83 -2.67 -14.18 -18.95
CA PRO A 83 -2.25 -12.80 -18.73
C PRO A 83 -2.58 -12.31 -17.32
N ILE A 84 -1.89 -11.24 -16.91
CA ILE A 84 -2.19 -10.47 -15.73
C ILE A 84 -3.09 -9.31 -16.13
N ARG A 85 -4.21 -9.12 -15.42
CA ARG A 85 -5.06 -7.95 -15.56
C ARG A 85 -5.11 -7.19 -14.23
N PRO A 86 -4.39 -6.07 -14.09
CA PRO A 86 -4.48 -5.26 -12.89
C PRO A 86 -5.85 -4.60 -12.79
N VAL A 87 -6.38 -4.56 -11.57
CA VAL A 87 -7.67 -3.97 -11.23
C VAL A 87 -7.52 -3.18 -9.94
N VAL A 88 -8.05 -1.96 -9.93
CA VAL A 88 -8.11 -1.10 -8.74
C VAL A 88 -9.58 -0.78 -8.47
N LEU A 89 -9.99 -0.93 -7.21
CA LEU A 89 -11.33 -0.56 -6.75
C LEU A 89 -11.20 0.58 -5.74
N THR A 90 -11.97 1.64 -5.94
CA THR A 90 -12.05 2.80 -5.04
C THR A 90 -13.51 3.17 -4.79
N THR A 91 -13.78 3.85 -3.68
CA THR A 91 -15.10 4.36 -3.34
C THR A 91 -15.07 5.86 -3.09
N GLU A 92 -16.05 6.58 -3.61
CA GLU A 92 -16.27 8.01 -3.31
C GLU A 92 -17.73 8.18 -2.88
N GLY A 93 -17.95 8.31 -1.56
CA GLY A 93 -19.29 8.23 -0.99
C GLY A 93 -19.93 6.87 -1.25
N GLU A 94 -21.07 6.84 -1.95
CA GLU A 94 -21.77 5.60 -2.35
C GLU A 94 -21.32 5.05 -3.71
N LYS A 95 -20.48 5.77 -4.46
CA LYS A 95 -20.04 5.38 -5.79
C LYS A 95 -18.83 4.46 -5.71
N LEU A 96 -18.95 3.25 -6.25
CA LEU A 96 -17.83 2.34 -6.49
C LEU A 96 -17.25 2.58 -7.88
N THR A 97 -15.95 2.81 -7.97
CA THR A 97 -15.21 2.95 -9.23
C THR A 97 -14.28 1.75 -9.40
N VAL A 98 -14.34 1.11 -10.56
CA VAL A 98 -13.43 0.02 -10.94
C VAL A 98 -12.60 0.47 -12.12
N ARG A 99 -11.28 0.45 -11.95
CA ARG A 99 -10.31 0.69 -13.02
C ARG A 99 -9.60 -0.60 -13.35
N SER A 100 -9.26 -0.79 -14.61
CA SER A 100 -8.41 -1.88 -15.06
C SER A 100 -7.55 -1.43 -16.22
N ARG A 101 -6.30 -1.86 -16.24
CA ARG A 101 -5.49 -1.83 -17.46
C ARG A 101 -5.53 -3.22 -18.08
N GLY A 102 -5.60 -3.27 -19.41
CA GLY A 102 -5.81 -4.52 -20.16
C GLY A 102 -4.77 -5.61 -19.89
N ASP A 103 -4.97 -6.74 -20.54
CA ASP A 103 -4.18 -7.95 -20.34
C ASP A 103 -2.69 -7.74 -20.66
N LEU A 104 -1.84 -8.15 -19.72
CA LEU A 104 -0.40 -8.20 -19.86
C LEU A 104 0.09 -9.65 -19.85
N TYR A 105 0.71 -10.09 -20.93
CA TYR A 105 1.37 -11.40 -21.01
C TYR A 105 2.82 -11.31 -20.58
N VAL A 106 3.26 -12.26 -19.75
CA VAL A 106 4.66 -12.41 -19.34
C VAL A 106 5.25 -13.62 -20.06
N ASN A 107 6.15 -13.39 -21.00
CA ASN A 107 6.71 -14.43 -21.87
C ASN A 107 8.04 -14.99 -21.34
N ASN A 108 8.81 -14.16 -20.63
CA ASN A 108 10.13 -14.53 -20.13
C ASN A 108 10.43 -13.91 -18.77
N ARG A 109 11.56 -14.30 -18.17
CA ARG A 109 11.95 -13.90 -16.81
C ARG A 109 12.36 -12.44 -16.75
N GLU A 110 12.91 -11.91 -17.83
CA GLU A 110 13.38 -10.54 -17.94
C GLU A 110 12.21 -9.54 -17.82
N GLN A 111 10.99 -9.98 -18.15
CA GLN A 111 9.77 -9.17 -18.06
C GLN A 111 9.16 -9.11 -16.65
N TYR A 112 9.64 -9.89 -15.67
CA TYR A 112 8.97 -9.97 -14.37
C TYR A 112 8.86 -8.62 -13.65
N SER A 113 9.96 -7.88 -13.59
CA SER A 113 9.99 -6.57 -12.92
C SER A 113 9.08 -5.56 -13.62
N ALA A 114 9.14 -5.49 -14.96
CA ALA A 114 8.29 -4.62 -15.76
C ALA A 114 6.80 -4.97 -15.62
N ALA A 115 6.47 -6.27 -15.53
CA ALA A 115 5.10 -6.70 -15.32
C ALA A 115 4.56 -6.30 -13.95
N MET A 116 5.39 -6.40 -12.90
CA MET A 116 5.02 -5.91 -11.58
C MET A 116 4.86 -4.38 -11.60
N GLN A 117 5.78 -3.63 -12.23
CA GLN A 117 5.66 -2.17 -12.36
C GLN A 117 4.35 -1.76 -13.06
N TYR A 118 3.96 -2.47 -14.13
CA TYR A 118 2.71 -2.22 -14.85
C TYR A 118 1.48 -2.34 -13.93
N CYS A 119 1.45 -3.34 -13.04
CA CYS A 119 0.36 -3.52 -12.09
C CYS A 119 0.24 -2.34 -11.10
N TYR A 120 1.37 -1.84 -10.62
CA TYR A 120 1.41 -0.76 -9.63
C TYR A 120 1.26 0.65 -10.23
N GLN A 121 1.51 0.81 -11.52
CA GLN A 121 1.39 2.11 -12.20
C GLN A 121 -0.04 2.67 -12.18
N MET A 122 -1.06 1.82 -12.03
CA MET A 122 -2.45 2.29 -11.85
C MET A 122 -2.65 3.12 -10.58
N LEU A 123 -1.80 2.96 -9.58
CA LEU A 123 -1.85 3.74 -8.35
C LEU A 123 -1.35 5.18 -8.55
N GLU A 124 -0.61 5.43 -9.63
CA GLU A 124 -0.14 6.78 -9.98
C GLU A 124 -1.24 7.66 -10.57
N GLU A 125 -2.31 7.04 -11.10
CA GLU A 125 -3.45 7.72 -11.73
C GLU A 125 -4.57 8.05 -10.74
N LEU A 126 -4.47 7.59 -9.49
CA LEU A 126 -5.49 7.82 -8.46
C LEU A 126 -5.39 9.23 -7.89
N SER A 127 -6.54 9.80 -7.52
CA SER A 127 -6.57 11.03 -6.73
C SER A 127 -6.00 10.79 -5.32
N ALA A 128 -5.78 11.88 -4.56
CA ALA A 128 -5.34 11.77 -3.17
C ALA A 128 -6.39 11.04 -2.31
N GLU A 129 -7.68 11.34 -2.50
CA GLU A 129 -8.78 10.70 -1.77
C GLU A 129 -8.91 9.21 -2.09
N GLU A 130 -8.62 8.84 -3.33
CA GLU A 130 -8.64 7.46 -3.78
C GLU A 130 -7.45 6.66 -3.29
N ILE A 131 -6.24 7.22 -3.38
CA ILE A 131 -5.05 6.51 -2.95
C ILE A 131 -5.07 6.30 -1.43
N LEU A 132 -5.58 7.24 -0.64
CA LEU A 132 -5.71 7.13 0.82
C LEU A 132 -6.53 5.92 1.29
N GLN A 133 -7.34 5.32 0.43
CA GLN A 133 -8.11 4.10 0.73
C GLN A 133 -7.24 2.84 0.69
N TRP A 134 -6.07 2.92 0.05
CA TRP A 134 -5.12 1.82 0.02
C TRP A 134 -4.46 1.70 1.40
N GLU A 135 -4.72 0.59 2.08
CA GLU A 135 -4.29 0.32 3.47
C GLU A 135 -2.77 0.48 3.70
N CYS A 136 -1.98 0.43 2.63
CA CYS A 136 -0.52 0.45 2.63
C CYS A 136 0.06 1.86 2.50
N ILE A 137 -0.78 2.88 2.23
CA ILE A 137 -0.34 4.26 2.04
C ILE A 137 0.46 4.83 3.21
N PRO A 138 0.05 4.65 4.48
CA PRO A 138 0.84 5.14 5.61
C PRO A 138 2.30 4.70 5.52
N ARG A 139 2.58 3.48 5.05
CA ARG A 139 3.93 2.90 4.97
C ARG A 139 4.79 3.46 3.84
N LEU A 140 4.20 3.89 2.73
CA LEU A 140 4.93 4.64 1.70
C LEU A 140 5.50 5.93 2.27
N PHE A 141 4.82 6.48 3.28
CA PHE A 141 5.17 7.71 3.96
C PHE A 141 5.83 7.49 5.32
N ASP A 142 5.82 6.29 5.91
CA ASP A 142 6.57 5.99 7.13
C ASP A 142 8.08 6.13 6.92
N LYS A 143 8.58 5.86 5.71
CA LYS A 143 9.98 6.18 5.31
C LYS A 143 10.26 7.69 5.19
N ILE A 144 9.24 8.57 5.32
CA ILE A 144 9.42 10.03 5.42
C ILE A 144 9.78 10.45 6.83
N VAL A 145 9.44 9.67 7.86
CA VAL A 145 10.13 9.81 9.15
C VAL A 145 11.48 9.15 8.91
N PRO A 146 12.55 9.92 8.64
CA PRO A 146 13.84 9.28 8.57
C PRO A 146 14.02 8.66 9.94
N ASP A 147 14.54 7.44 9.98
CA ASP A 147 15.31 7.02 11.15
C ASP A 147 16.50 7.99 11.17
N LYS A 148 16.26 9.20 11.68
CA LYS A 148 17.26 10.26 11.72
C LYS A 148 18.29 9.67 12.64
N GLN A 149 19.37 9.15 12.05
CA GLN A 149 20.69 9.30 12.64
C GLN A 149 20.69 10.68 13.27
N HIS A 150 20.74 10.72 14.59
CA HIS A 150 20.63 11.92 15.39
C HIS A 150 21.75 12.89 14.98
N THR A 151 21.57 13.64 13.90
CA THR A 151 22.24 14.90 13.72
C THR A 151 21.62 15.80 14.77
N ALA A 152 22.48 16.43 15.57
CA ALA A 152 22.13 17.33 16.66
C ALA A 152 21.53 18.65 16.14
N GLU A 153 20.61 18.58 15.18
CA GLU A 153 19.80 19.73 14.77
C GLU A 153 18.92 20.14 15.94
N LYS A 154 18.90 21.44 16.23
CA LYS A 154 18.09 21.99 17.33
C LYS A 154 16.61 21.72 17.03
N PRO A 155 15.84 21.16 17.98
CA PRO A 155 14.44 20.86 17.76
C PRO A 155 13.66 22.16 17.51
N ILE A 156 12.70 22.09 16.59
CA ILE A 156 11.79 23.20 16.28
C ILE A 156 10.41 22.79 16.76
N TRP A 157 10.00 23.33 17.91
CA TRP A 157 8.74 22.99 18.56
C TRP A 157 7.60 23.88 18.06
N LEU A 158 6.58 23.26 17.48
CA LEU A 158 5.34 23.91 17.08
C LEU A 158 4.21 23.55 18.06
N PRO A 159 3.49 24.56 18.61
CA PRO A 159 2.26 24.30 19.34
C PRO A 159 1.16 23.84 18.37
N ILE A 160 0.58 22.67 18.63
CA ILE A 160 -0.55 22.11 17.90
C ILE A 160 -1.67 21.71 18.86
N TYR A 161 -2.92 21.98 18.47
CA TYR A 161 -4.09 21.49 19.19
C TYR A 161 -4.65 20.28 18.42
N ALA A 162 -4.57 19.10 19.03
CA ALA A 162 -4.99 17.85 18.40
C ALA A 162 -5.60 16.91 19.44
N LYS A 163 -6.67 16.19 19.05
CA LYS A 163 -7.40 15.25 19.94
C LYS A 163 -7.77 15.88 21.29
N GLU A 164 -8.24 17.13 21.24
CA GLU A 164 -8.62 17.92 22.42
C GLU A 164 -7.49 18.23 23.41
N LYS A 165 -6.23 18.01 23.01
CA LYS A 165 -5.04 18.20 23.86
C LYS A 165 -4.11 19.26 23.30
N ASN A 166 -3.46 19.98 24.21
CA ASN A 166 -2.39 20.91 23.91
C ASN A 166 -1.08 20.13 23.75
N MET A 167 -0.46 20.20 22.57
CA MET A 167 0.75 19.44 22.27
C MET A 167 1.83 20.32 21.66
N LEU A 168 3.08 19.95 21.87
CA LEU A 168 4.23 20.46 21.12
C LEU A 168 4.72 19.38 20.17
N LEU A 169 4.85 19.71 18.89
CA LEU A 169 5.43 18.86 17.86
C LEU A 169 6.82 19.37 17.51
N ASP A 170 7.83 18.53 17.66
CA ASP A 170 9.15 18.79 17.08
C ASP A 170 9.13 18.40 15.61
N ILE A 171 9.10 19.37 14.70
CA ILE A 171 9.07 19.09 13.25
C ILE A 171 10.38 18.49 12.75
N VAL A 172 11.46 18.59 13.52
CA VAL A 172 12.76 18.02 13.16
C VAL A 172 12.78 16.53 13.45
N SER A 173 12.30 16.08 14.61
CA SER A 173 12.33 14.66 15.00
C SER A 173 10.99 13.92 14.86
N GLY A 174 9.89 14.62 14.60
CA GLY A 174 8.54 14.06 14.60
C GLY A 174 8.00 13.71 15.99
N LYS A 175 8.78 13.94 17.06
CA LYS A 175 8.35 13.68 18.44
C LYS A 175 7.29 14.70 18.88
N PHE A 176 6.39 14.26 19.75
CA PHE A 176 5.40 15.13 20.36
C PHE A 176 5.39 14.99 21.88
N ALA A 177 4.97 16.05 22.56
CA ALA A 177 4.75 16.07 24.00
C ALA A 177 3.43 16.77 24.31
N GLU A 178 2.62 16.16 25.17
CA GLU A 178 1.47 16.85 25.77
C GLU A 178 1.98 17.88 26.78
N VAL A 179 1.42 19.08 26.75
CA VAL A 179 1.83 20.20 27.61
C VAL A 179 0.63 20.85 28.27
N SER A 180 0.86 21.52 29.39
CA SER A 180 -0.20 22.26 30.06
C SER A 180 -0.65 23.47 29.22
N THR A 181 -1.88 23.94 29.43
CA THR A 181 -2.43 25.12 28.76
C THR A 181 -1.56 26.36 28.94
N SER A 182 -0.92 26.53 30.11
CA SER A 182 -0.03 27.67 30.37
C SER A 182 1.25 27.61 29.53
N GLN A 183 1.84 26.43 29.38
CA GLN A 183 3.02 26.21 28.54
C GLN A 183 2.69 26.38 27.06
N PHE A 184 1.55 25.87 26.63
CA PHE A 184 1.05 26.01 25.26
C PHE A 184 0.87 27.48 24.85
N ASN A 185 0.16 28.26 25.68
CA ASN A 185 -0.10 29.67 25.41
C ASN A 185 1.19 30.51 25.36
N LYS A 186 2.17 30.18 26.22
CA LYS A 186 3.48 30.83 26.21
C LYS A 186 4.21 30.59 24.88
N MET A 187 4.18 29.36 24.36
CA MET A 187 4.79 29.02 23.07
C MET A 187 4.06 29.62 21.87
N GLU A 188 2.73 29.65 21.90
CA GLU A 188 1.93 30.34 20.87
C GLU A 188 2.25 31.84 20.81
N THR A 189 2.46 32.47 21.96
CA THR A 189 2.80 33.89 22.04
C THR A 189 4.17 34.16 21.40
N LEU A 190 5.19 33.37 21.79
CA LEU A 190 6.53 33.47 21.22
C LEU A 190 6.56 33.21 19.71
N ARG A 191 5.77 32.25 19.23
CA ARG A 191 5.62 31.97 17.80
C ARG A 191 5.04 33.17 17.05
N ARG A 192 3.98 33.79 17.58
CA ARG A 192 3.35 34.97 16.98
C ARG A 192 4.29 36.18 16.96
N GLU A 193 5.13 36.34 17.98
CA GLU A 193 6.14 37.40 18.03
C GLU A 193 7.27 37.17 17.03
N PHE A 194 7.74 35.93 16.89
CA PHE A 194 8.75 35.55 15.91
C PHE A 194 8.26 35.77 14.47
N LEU A 195 7.01 35.39 14.15
CA LEU A 195 6.42 35.59 12.83
C LEU A 195 6.19 37.07 12.47
N LYS A 196 6.22 37.99 13.43
CA LYS A 196 6.17 39.44 13.15
C LYS A 196 7.53 40.02 12.74
N GLN A 197 8.61 39.27 12.91
CA GLN A 197 9.99 39.70 12.61
C GLN A 197 10.49 39.20 11.24
N ILE A 198 9.68 38.40 10.55
CA ILE A 198 9.89 37.90 9.18
C ILE A 198 8.96 38.67 8.25
#